data_AF-A0A061IVN2-F1
#
_entry.id   AF-A0A061IVN2-F1
#
_cell.length_a   1.000
_cell.length_b   1.000
_cell.length_c   1.000
_cell.angle_alpha   90.00
_cell.angle_beta   90.00
_cell.angle_gamma   90.00
#
_symmetry.space_group_name_H-M   'P 1'
#
loop_
_entity.id
_entity.type
_entity.pdbx_description
1 polymer ?
#
loop_
_entity_poly.entity_id
_entity_poly.type
_entity_poly.pdbx_seq_one_letter_code
_entity_poly.pdbx_strand_id
1 'polypeptide(L)'
;MRKYDPLPTAVVRELPRKGQGAMQAYTVAIEGESQEWAPIRIAVSMEDLNDPSKYCTQEGELRPDFRGGSVQCGSSSVLTAEKRQILEAFAIPKAVKMHSERLRVRSLISNLVVPKFIHQPCSEFSVSHYHQRRGIPDADTVVYVAAGPSTGIVAWAAYCATIESGRPFVGVSNYDPDIITGVDAAMRAVLHEIVHILGFDYRIMSSLNMTSQIPNVRGKPFVEVVSSPKTKEKARAHYNCSSAPGM
;
A
#
# COMPACT_ATOMS: atom_id res chain seq x y z
N MET A 1 35.80 -16.31 1.04
CA MET A 1 34.76 -15.42 1.63
C MET A 1 33.54 -16.27 1.95
N ARG A 2 33.16 -16.38 3.22
CA ARG A 2 31.98 -17.17 3.66
C ARG A 2 30.72 -16.44 3.21
N LYS A 3 29.86 -17.12 2.45
CA LYS A 3 28.49 -16.66 2.15
C LYS A 3 27.69 -16.72 3.45
N TYR A 4 27.12 -15.59 3.86
CA TYR A 4 26.10 -15.56 4.91
C TYR A 4 24.77 -15.97 4.27
N ASP A 5 24.24 -17.11 4.71
CA ASP A 5 22.85 -17.47 4.43
C ASP A 5 21.91 -16.58 5.27
N PRO A 6 20.76 -16.13 4.74
CA PRO A 6 19.80 -15.37 5.51
C PRO A 6 19.20 -16.22 6.63
N LEU A 7 19.15 -15.66 7.85
CA LEU A 7 18.49 -16.30 8.99
C LEU A 7 16.98 -16.49 8.74
N PRO A 8 16.34 -17.50 9.36
CA PRO A 8 14.93 -17.80 9.12
C PRO A 8 14.01 -16.68 9.62
N THR A 9 13.27 -16.06 8.70
CA THR A 9 12.21 -15.10 9.03
C THR A 9 10.95 -15.84 9.47
N ALA A 10 10.61 -15.77 10.77
CA ALA A 10 9.34 -16.29 11.29
C ALA A 10 8.23 -15.24 11.14
N VAL A 11 7.10 -15.65 10.55
CA VAL A 11 5.90 -14.79 10.41
C VAL A 11 4.94 -15.17 11.54
N VAL A 12 4.62 -14.21 12.42
CA VAL A 12 3.60 -14.40 13.44
C VAL A 12 2.35 -13.63 13.02
N ARG A 13 1.25 -14.37 12.81
CA ARG A 13 -0.08 -13.78 12.67
C ARG A 13 -0.64 -13.57 14.08
N GLU A 14 -0.83 -12.32 14.49
CA GLU A 14 -1.58 -12.07 15.72
C GLU A 14 -3.07 -12.42 15.50
N LEU A 15 -3.61 -13.27 16.37
CA LEU A 15 -5.04 -13.58 16.37
C LEU A 15 -5.82 -12.42 17.01
N PRO A 16 -7.04 -12.11 16.54
CA PRO A 16 -7.87 -11.05 17.13
C PRO A 16 -8.10 -11.31 18.62
N ARG A 17 -7.69 -10.37 19.48
CA ARG A 17 -8.08 -10.40 20.89
C ARG A 17 -9.51 -9.87 20.99
N LYS A 18 -10.34 -10.54 21.80
CA LYS A 18 -11.79 -10.30 21.94
C LYS A 18 -12.07 -8.79 22.11
N GLY A 19 -12.71 -8.16 21.12
CA GLY A 19 -13.06 -6.72 21.11
C GLY A 19 -12.26 -5.84 20.14
N GLN A 20 -11.32 -6.38 19.38
CA GLN A 20 -10.69 -5.70 18.24
C GLN A 20 -11.39 -6.12 16.94
N GLY A 21 -11.79 -5.13 16.10
CA GLY A 21 -12.19 -5.38 14.70
C GLY A 21 -11.07 -6.08 13.94
N ALA A 22 -11.36 -6.57 12.73
CA ALA A 22 -10.54 -7.55 12.00
C ALA A 22 -9.20 -6.98 11.45
N MET A 23 -8.35 -6.43 12.32
CA MET A 23 -7.00 -5.99 11.98
C MET A 23 -6.02 -7.15 12.06
N GLN A 24 -5.30 -7.38 10.96
CA GLN A 24 -4.19 -8.31 10.90
C GLN A 24 -2.90 -7.49 10.90
N ALA A 25 -2.05 -7.67 11.92
CA ALA A 25 -0.70 -7.12 11.95
C ALA A 25 0.29 -8.24 11.60
N TYR A 26 1.24 -7.93 10.71
CA TYR A 26 2.34 -8.83 10.33
C TYR A 26 3.64 -8.22 10.85
N THR A 27 4.33 -8.92 11.75
CA THR A 27 5.63 -8.50 12.28
C THR A 27 6.74 -9.45 11.79
N VAL A 28 7.88 -8.86 11.41
CA VAL A 28 9.11 -9.57 11.06
C VAL A 28 10.18 -9.14 12.06
N ALA A 29 10.65 -10.05 12.90
CA ALA A 29 11.75 -9.78 13.84
C ALA A 29 13.09 -10.17 13.20
N ILE A 30 14.07 -9.26 13.24
CA ILE A 30 15.46 -9.52 12.85
C ILE A 30 16.34 -9.04 14.00
N GLU A 31 17.10 -9.95 14.60
CA GLU A 31 18.06 -9.63 15.67
C GLU A 31 19.30 -8.93 15.10
N GLY A 32 19.72 -7.82 15.72
CA GLY A 32 21.06 -7.24 15.53
C GLY A 32 21.16 -5.90 14.80
N GLU A 33 20.06 -5.21 14.45
CA GLU A 33 20.12 -3.83 13.92
C GLU A 33 20.07 -2.79 15.04
N SER A 34 20.77 -1.67 14.86
CA SER A 34 20.68 -0.53 15.78
C SER A 34 19.22 -0.12 15.94
N GLN A 35 18.81 0.28 17.15
CA GLN A 35 17.44 0.68 17.48
C GLN A 35 16.83 1.81 16.60
N GLU A 36 17.57 2.32 15.61
CA GLU A 36 17.16 3.45 14.78
C GLU A 36 16.33 3.04 13.55
N TRP A 37 16.58 1.88 12.92
CA TRP A 37 15.86 1.45 11.71
C TRP A 37 15.41 -0.01 11.85
N ALA A 38 14.11 -0.25 11.69
CA ALA A 38 13.49 -1.58 11.82
C ALA A 38 12.59 -1.89 10.61
N PRO A 39 12.22 -3.16 10.35
CA PRO A 39 11.25 -3.50 9.32
C PRO A 39 9.96 -2.70 9.48
N ILE A 40 9.43 -2.14 8.40
CA ILE A 40 8.19 -1.37 8.47
C ILE A 40 7.02 -2.26 8.93
N ARG A 41 6.26 -1.76 9.91
CA ARG A 41 5.05 -2.42 10.41
C ARG A 41 3.83 -1.82 9.72
N ILE A 42 3.19 -2.59 8.85
CA ILE A 42 2.03 -2.14 8.07
C ILE A 42 0.78 -2.86 8.62
N ALA A 43 -0.12 -2.09 9.22
CA ALA A 43 -1.43 -2.57 9.61
C ALA A 43 -2.39 -2.49 8.41
N VAL A 44 -3.30 -3.45 8.29
CA VAL A 44 -4.34 -3.44 7.25
C VAL A 44 -5.71 -3.59 7.87
N SER A 45 -6.63 -2.71 7.45
CA SER A 45 -8.05 -2.73 7.82
C SER A 45 -8.87 -3.11 6.58
N MET A 46 -9.66 -4.16 6.70
CA MET A 46 -10.51 -4.70 5.62
C MET A 46 -12.01 -4.57 5.96
N GLU A 47 -12.36 -3.61 6.81
CA GLU A 47 -13.74 -3.41 7.29
C GLU A 47 -14.75 -3.21 6.14
N ASP A 48 -14.37 -2.47 5.09
CA ASP A 48 -15.22 -2.26 3.92
C ASP A 48 -15.48 -3.54 3.10
N LEU A 49 -14.65 -4.58 3.27
CA LEU A 49 -14.94 -5.89 2.68
C LEU A 49 -16.05 -6.62 3.45
N ASN A 50 -16.41 -6.23 4.66
CA ASN A 50 -17.44 -6.89 5.46
C ASN A 50 -18.82 -6.23 5.30
N ASP A 51 -18.93 -5.16 4.53
CA ASP A 51 -20.17 -4.43 4.28
C ASP A 51 -20.69 -4.70 2.85
N PRO A 52 -21.76 -5.48 2.66
CA PRO A 52 -22.32 -5.79 1.35
C PRO A 52 -22.80 -4.57 0.55
N SER A 53 -22.97 -3.41 1.19
CA SER A 53 -23.30 -2.15 0.50
C SER A 53 -22.08 -1.46 -0.14
N LYS A 54 -20.87 -1.95 0.17
CA LYS A 54 -19.59 -1.37 -0.27
C LYS A 54 -18.94 -2.10 -1.44
N TYR A 55 -19.32 -3.33 -1.73
CA TYR A 55 -18.79 -4.12 -2.85
C TYR A 55 -19.91 -4.80 -3.63
N CYS A 56 -19.63 -5.20 -4.87
CA CYS A 56 -20.60 -5.88 -5.71
C CYS A 56 -20.82 -7.32 -5.24
N THR A 57 -22.05 -7.65 -4.88
CA THR A 57 -22.47 -9.04 -4.57
C THR A 57 -23.11 -9.72 -5.77
N GLN A 58 -23.66 -8.94 -6.70
CA GLN A 58 -24.24 -9.42 -7.95
C GLN A 58 -24.10 -8.37 -9.06
N GLU A 59 -24.25 -8.81 -10.30
CA GLU A 59 -24.26 -7.92 -11.47
C GLU A 59 -25.47 -6.98 -11.44
N GLY A 60 -25.26 -5.77 -11.95
CA GLY A 60 -26.29 -4.74 -12.10
C GLY A 60 -26.50 -3.86 -10.87
N GLU A 61 -25.93 -4.19 -9.71
CA GLU A 61 -25.99 -3.35 -8.51
C GLU A 61 -25.23 -2.03 -8.70
N LEU A 62 -25.63 -0.98 -7.97
CA LEU A 62 -24.80 0.21 -7.81
C LEU A 62 -24.00 0.10 -6.51
N ARG A 63 -22.69 0.28 -6.61
CA ARG A 63 -21.75 0.25 -5.47
C ARG A 63 -20.74 1.38 -5.56
N PRO A 64 -20.20 1.85 -4.42
CA PRO A 64 -19.28 2.98 -4.42
C PRO A 64 -18.00 2.63 -5.18
N ASP A 65 -17.47 3.60 -5.93
CA ASP A 65 -16.15 3.49 -6.56
C ASP A 65 -15.00 3.93 -5.64
N PHE A 66 -15.35 4.26 -4.38
CA PHE A 66 -14.48 4.79 -3.33
C PHE A 66 -13.78 6.11 -3.67
N ARG A 67 -14.23 6.82 -4.72
CA ARG A 67 -13.75 8.15 -5.10
C ARG A 67 -14.85 9.20 -5.03
N GLY A 68 -15.97 8.87 -4.38
CA GLY A 68 -17.15 9.73 -4.23
C GLY A 68 -18.28 9.44 -5.21
N GLY A 69 -18.08 8.50 -6.14
CA GLY A 69 -19.08 8.08 -7.11
C GLY A 69 -19.67 6.71 -6.78
N SER A 70 -20.58 6.28 -7.65
CA SER A 70 -21.09 4.91 -7.69
C SER A 70 -21.01 4.39 -9.11
N VAL A 71 -20.69 3.10 -9.24
CA VAL A 71 -20.55 2.41 -10.53
C VAL A 71 -21.49 1.21 -10.53
N GLN A 72 -22.09 0.96 -11.69
CA GLN A 72 -22.89 -0.24 -11.89
C GLN A 72 -21.97 -1.45 -12.02
N CYS A 73 -22.21 -2.46 -11.19
CA CYS A 73 -21.45 -3.69 -11.13
C CYS A 73 -21.60 -4.48 -12.44
N GLY A 74 -20.50 -4.70 -13.15
CA GLY A 74 -20.42 -5.75 -14.16
C GLY A 74 -20.22 -7.11 -13.49
N SER A 75 -20.47 -8.19 -14.24
CA SER A 75 -20.22 -9.57 -13.76
C SER A 75 -18.80 -9.80 -13.25
N SER A 76 -17.79 -9.18 -13.85
CA SER A 76 -16.39 -9.33 -13.43
C SER A 76 -16.06 -8.55 -12.15
N SER A 77 -16.78 -7.46 -11.84
CA SER A 77 -16.60 -6.70 -10.60
C SER A 77 -17.30 -7.34 -9.39
N VAL A 78 -18.01 -8.46 -9.54
CA VAL A 78 -18.59 -9.18 -8.40
C VAL A 78 -17.48 -9.78 -7.54
N LEU A 79 -17.48 -9.45 -6.24
CA LEU A 79 -16.53 -10.00 -5.27
C LEU A 79 -16.98 -11.41 -4.83
N THR A 80 -16.66 -12.40 -5.65
CA THR A 80 -16.93 -13.81 -5.33
C THR A 80 -16.11 -14.27 -4.11
N ALA A 81 -16.52 -15.38 -3.50
CA ALA A 81 -15.79 -15.98 -2.38
C ALA A 81 -14.32 -16.30 -2.74
N GLU A 82 -14.07 -16.76 -3.96
CA GLU A 82 -12.72 -17.04 -4.47
C GLU A 82 -11.88 -15.76 -4.58
N LYS A 83 -12.42 -14.70 -5.21
CA LYS A 83 -11.72 -13.41 -5.34
C LYS A 83 -11.42 -12.79 -3.98
N ARG A 84 -12.38 -12.86 -3.05
CA ARG A 84 -12.19 -12.44 -1.66
C ARG A 84 -11.07 -13.22 -0.99
N GLN A 85 -11.06 -14.55 -1.13
CA GLN A 85 -10.01 -15.39 -0.55
C GLN A 85 -8.63 -15.03 -1.13
N ILE A 86 -8.53 -14.83 -2.45
CA ILE A 86 -7.30 -14.38 -3.10
C ILE A 86 -6.82 -13.05 -2.51
N LEU A 87 -7.72 -12.07 -2.35
CA LEU A 87 -7.38 -10.76 -1.83
C LEU A 87 -6.94 -10.82 -0.36
N GLU A 88 -7.80 -11.35 0.51
CA GLU A 88 -7.64 -11.30 1.96
C GLU A 88 -6.58 -12.27 2.48
N ALA A 89 -6.54 -13.50 1.96
CA ALA A 89 -5.68 -14.56 2.50
C ALA A 89 -4.32 -14.67 1.80
N PHE A 90 -4.19 -14.15 0.57
CA PHE A 90 -2.97 -14.32 -0.23
C PHE A 90 -2.34 -13.01 -0.67
N ALA A 91 -3.06 -12.16 -1.40
CA ALA A 91 -2.50 -10.97 -2.03
C ALA A 91 -2.05 -9.93 -0.98
N ILE A 92 -2.95 -9.55 -0.07
CA ILE A 92 -2.65 -8.57 0.99
C ILE A 92 -1.51 -9.04 1.91
N PRO A 93 -1.56 -10.24 2.51
CA PRO A 93 -0.49 -10.70 3.40
C PRO A 93 0.86 -10.79 2.71
N LYS A 94 0.90 -11.30 1.48
CA LYS A 94 2.14 -11.43 0.70
C LYS A 94 2.72 -10.07 0.31
N ALA A 95 1.87 -9.13 -0.09
CA ALA A 95 2.29 -7.77 -0.43
C ALA A 95 2.85 -7.01 0.78
N VAL A 96 2.16 -7.08 1.93
CA VAL A 96 2.63 -6.50 3.19
C VAL A 96 3.98 -7.09 3.58
N LYS A 97 4.11 -8.42 3.58
CA LYS A 97 5.37 -9.10 3.89
C LYS A 97 6.50 -8.62 2.97
N MET A 98 6.26 -8.55 1.66
CA MET A 98 7.27 -8.14 0.70
C MET A 98 7.76 -6.70 0.92
N HIS A 99 6.87 -5.78 1.30
CA HIS A 99 7.25 -4.41 1.69
C HIS A 99 8.03 -4.39 3.00
N SER A 100 7.56 -5.09 4.04
CA SER A 100 8.23 -5.19 5.33
C SER A 100 9.63 -5.81 5.26
N GLU A 101 9.86 -6.75 4.36
CA GLU A 101 11.18 -7.36 4.13
C GLU A 101 12.19 -6.42 3.44
N ARG A 102 11.71 -5.40 2.72
CA ARG A 102 12.53 -4.52 1.86
C ARG A 102 12.70 -3.12 2.42
N LEU A 103 11.74 -2.65 3.20
CA LEU A 103 11.69 -1.28 3.69
C LEU A 103 11.96 -1.25 5.19
N ARG A 104 12.95 -0.45 5.57
CA ARG A 104 13.24 -0.13 6.96
C ARG A 104 12.74 1.28 7.26
N VAL A 105 12.24 1.48 8.47
CA VAL A 105 11.71 2.76 8.94
C VAL A 105 12.18 3.04 10.37
N ARG A 106 12.25 4.32 10.72
CA ARG A 106 12.29 4.74 12.13
C ARG A 106 10.88 4.60 12.69
N SER A 107 10.68 3.58 13.51
CA SER A 107 9.35 3.21 13.97
C SER A 107 8.70 4.29 14.83
N LEU A 108 7.37 4.38 14.75
CA LEU A 108 6.59 5.21 15.66
C LEU A 108 6.63 4.58 17.07
N ILE A 109 6.92 5.41 18.08
CA ILE A 109 7.01 4.99 19.48
C ILE A 109 5.60 4.89 20.11
N SER A 110 4.68 5.74 19.68
CA SER A 110 3.29 5.77 20.14
C SER A 110 2.35 5.05 19.17
N ASN A 111 1.15 4.73 19.65
CA ASN A 111 0.08 4.24 18.79
C ASN A 111 -0.18 5.20 17.61
N LEU A 112 -0.44 4.60 16.46
CA LEU A 112 -0.79 5.30 15.23
C LEU A 112 -2.24 5.75 15.30
N VAL A 113 -2.48 7.02 15.61
CA VAL A 113 -3.83 7.60 15.67
C VAL A 113 -4.24 8.10 14.29
N VAL A 114 -5.37 7.59 13.79
CA VAL A 114 -5.85 7.90 12.44
C VAL A 114 -6.72 9.16 12.50
N PRO A 115 -6.42 10.22 11.73
CA PRO A 115 -7.23 11.42 11.73
C PRO A 115 -8.61 11.15 11.12
N LYS A 116 -9.57 12.02 11.42
CA LYS A 116 -10.88 11.95 10.78
C LYS A 116 -10.73 12.25 9.29
N PHE A 117 -11.22 11.35 8.44
CA PHE A 117 -11.28 11.58 7.01
C PHE A 117 -12.46 12.51 6.70
N ILE A 118 -12.15 13.65 6.09
CA ILE A 118 -13.12 14.70 5.75
C ILE A 118 -13.18 15.01 4.25
N HIS A 119 -12.22 14.49 3.48
CA HIS A 119 -12.10 14.74 2.06
C HIS A 119 -11.97 13.43 1.28
N GLN A 120 -12.53 13.42 0.09
CA GLN A 120 -12.39 12.33 -0.87
C GLN A 120 -10.94 12.27 -1.39
N PRO A 121 -10.45 11.06 -1.73
CA PRO A 121 -11.16 9.78 -1.64
C PRO A 121 -11.18 9.17 -0.23
N CYS A 122 -10.40 9.71 0.71
CA CYS A 122 -10.23 9.13 2.05
C CYS A 122 -11.54 8.97 2.82
N SER A 123 -12.45 9.94 2.72
CA SER A 123 -13.74 9.92 3.43
C SER A 123 -14.69 8.79 3.02
N GLU A 124 -14.41 8.08 1.92
CA GLU A 124 -15.24 6.96 1.45
C GLU A 124 -14.98 5.65 2.20
N PHE A 125 -13.90 5.57 2.97
CA PHE A 125 -13.44 4.37 3.67
C PHE A 125 -13.90 4.32 5.13
N SER A 126 -14.20 3.10 5.57
CA SER A 126 -14.62 2.83 6.94
C SER A 126 -13.43 2.81 7.90
N VAL A 127 -13.39 3.80 8.80
CA VAL A 127 -12.38 3.89 9.86
C VAL A 127 -13.02 3.62 11.21
N SER A 128 -12.52 2.62 11.94
CA SER A 128 -13.07 2.31 13.27
C SER A 128 -12.84 3.45 14.26
N HIS A 129 -13.80 3.67 15.15
CA HIS A 129 -13.65 4.62 16.25
C HIS A 129 -12.46 4.31 17.17
N TYR A 130 -11.99 3.06 17.19
CA TYR A 130 -10.79 2.68 17.94
C TYR A 130 -9.53 3.28 17.30
N HIS A 131 -9.39 3.20 15.97
CA HIS A 131 -8.22 3.76 15.26
C HIS A 131 -8.14 5.29 15.41
N GLN A 132 -9.30 5.97 15.49
CA GLN A 132 -9.36 7.42 15.67
C GLN A 132 -9.13 7.89 17.11
N ARG A 133 -9.47 7.08 18.12
CA ARG A 133 -9.38 7.50 19.53
C ARG A 133 -8.19 6.93 20.27
N ARG A 134 -7.90 5.64 20.11
CA ARG A 134 -6.81 4.95 20.81
C ARG A 134 -5.58 4.70 19.94
N GLY A 135 -5.78 4.74 18.62
CA GLY A 135 -4.75 4.43 17.65
C GLY A 135 -4.42 2.95 17.58
N ILE A 136 -3.64 2.61 16.57
CA ILE A 136 -3.21 1.24 16.25
C ILE A 136 -1.84 1.04 16.90
N PRO A 137 -1.71 0.09 17.85
CA PRO A 137 -0.40 -0.22 18.43
C PRO A 137 0.50 -0.88 17.39
N ASP A 138 1.80 -0.76 17.60
CA ASP A 138 2.82 -1.49 16.82
C ASP A 138 2.72 -1.34 15.29
N ALA A 139 2.30 -0.16 14.82
CA ALA A 139 2.17 0.14 13.40
C ALA A 139 2.91 1.44 13.03
N ASP A 140 3.56 1.42 11.88
CA ASP A 140 4.22 2.58 11.28
C ASP A 140 3.41 3.17 10.12
N THR A 141 2.49 2.38 9.57
CA THR A 141 1.53 2.75 8.54
C THR A 141 0.27 1.91 8.68
N VAL A 142 -0.90 2.47 8.34
CA VAL A 142 -2.15 1.70 8.17
C VAL A 142 -2.72 1.89 6.77
N VAL A 143 -3.19 0.79 6.18
CA VAL A 143 -3.87 0.75 4.89
C VAL A 143 -5.32 0.30 5.08
N TYR A 144 -6.28 1.10 4.60
CA TYR A 144 -7.70 0.71 4.54
C TYR A 144 -8.01 0.18 3.14
N VAL A 145 -8.49 -1.06 3.08
CA VAL A 145 -8.70 -1.78 1.82
C VAL A 145 -10.19 -1.93 1.53
N ALA A 146 -10.55 -1.64 0.28
CA ALA A 146 -11.87 -1.87 -0.29
C ALA A 146 -11.78 -2.68 -1.60
N ALA A 147 -12.93 -3.19 -2.04
CA ALA A 147 -13.08 -3.91 -3.30
C ALA A 147 -14.39 -3.54 -4.02
N GLY A 148 -14.61 -2.23 -4.17
CA GLY A 148 -15.70 -1.67 -4.95
C GLY A 148 -15.41 -1.67 -6.46
N PRO A 149 -16.45 -1.61 -7.31
CA PRO A 149 -16.29 -1.53 -8.75
C PRO A 149 -15.58 -0.23 -9.17
N SER A 150 -14.95 -0.21 -10.33
CA SER A 150 -14.28 0.97 -10.86
C SER A 150 -14.37 1.04 -12.38
N THR A 151 -14.38 2.25 -12.92
CA THR A 151 -14.34 2.49 -14.37
C THR A 151 -12.93 2.87 -14.81
N GLY A 152 -12.35 2.07 -15.70
CA GLY A 152 -11.03 2.30 -16.32
C GLY A 152 -9.82 2.02 -15.41
N ILE A 153 -9.87 2.43 -14.13
CA ILE A 153 -8.79 2.22 -13.15
C ILE A 153 -9.20 1.09 -12.21
N VAL A 154 -8.70 -0.12 -12.44
CA VAL A 154 -9.10 -1.36 -11.74
C VAL A 154 -8.41 -1.58 -10.39
N ALA A 155 -7.41 -0.76 -10.05
CA ALA A 155 -6.84 -0.63 -8.72
C ALA A 155 -6.28 0.78 -8.54
N TRP A 156 -6.43 1.35 -7.34
CA TRP A 156 -5.84 2.65 -7.01
C TRP A 156 -5.64 2.81 -5.51
N ALA A 157 -4.74 3.71 -5.14
CA ALA A 157 -4.53 4.10 -3.77
C ALA A 157 -4.20 5.58 -3.59
N ALA A 158 -4.40 6.06 -2.36
CA ALA A 158 -4.03 7.40 -1.95
C ALA A 158 -3.54 7.38 -0.51
N TYR A 159 -2.53 8.18 -0.19
CA TYR A 159 -2.25 8.50 1.20
C TYR A 159 -3.23 9.57 1.70
N CYS A 160 -3.62 9.47 2.97
CA CYS A 160 -4.64 10.29 3.60
C CYS A 160 -4.11 11.14 4.76
N ALA A 161 -2.93 10.80 5.28
CA ALA A 161 -2.28 11.58 6.33
C ALA A 161 -0.77 11.37 6.35
N THR A 162 -0.06 12.41 6.78
CA THR A 162 1.38 12.43 7.00
C THR A 162 1.69 12.78 8.45
N ILE A 163 2.80 12.26 8.98
CA ILE A 163 3.37 12.76 10.25
C ILE A 163 4.08 14.10 10.01
N GLU A 164 4.53 14.76 11.07
CA GLU A 164 5.23 16.07 11.00
C GLU A 164 6.43 16.08 10.05
N SER A 165 7.14 14.96 9.92
CA SER A 165 8.27 14.82 8.99
C SER A 165 7.84 14.75 7.50
N GLY A 166 6.54 14.85 7.20
CA GLY A 166 5.98 14.69 5.86
C GLY A 166 5.83 13.22 5.41
N ARG A 167 6.21 12.24 6.23
CA ARG A 167 6.10 10.82 5.88
C ARG A 167 4.63 10.36 5.89
N PRO A 168 4.10 9.79 4.79
CA PRO A 168 2.79 9.17 4.78
C PRO A 168 2.69 8.03 5.80
N PHE A 169 1.57 7.94 6.52
CA PHE A 169 1.35 6.90 7.52
C PHE A 169 -0.07 6.34 7.55
N VAL A 170 -0.99 6.94 6.78
CA VAL A 170 -2.34 6.43 6.58
C VAL A 170 -2.62 6.46 5.09
N GLY A 171 -3.17 5.39 4.54
CA GLY A 171 -3.67 5.40 3.18
C GLY A 171 -4.86 4.48 2.99
N VAL A 172 -5.47 4.65 1.83
CA VAL A 172 -6.64 3.90 1.38
C VAL A 172 -6.33 3.28 0.03
N SER A 173 -6.87 2.10 -0.25
CA SER A 173 -6.72 1.44 -1.54
C SER A 173 -7.99 0.70 -1.92
N ASN A 174 -8.40 0.81 -3.18
CA ASN A 174 -9.51 0.04 -3.73
C ASN A 174 -9.01 -0.90 -4.83
N TYR A 175 -9.51 -2.13 -4.85
CA TYR A 175 -9.22 -3.14 -5.88
C TYR A 175 -10.53 -3.62 -6.48
N ASP A 176 -10.84 -3.20 -7.71
CA ASP A 176 -12.00 -3.76 -8.42
C ASP A 176 -11.82 -5.28 -8.53
N PRO A 177 -12.79 -6.10 -8.14
CA PRO A 177 -12.68 -7.55 -8.26
C PRO A 177 -12.32 -8.03 -9.69
N ASP A 178 -12.55 -7.24 -10.73
CA ASP A 178 -12.10 -7.51 -12.10
C ASP A 178 -10.58 -7.78 -12.21
N ILE A 179 -9.74 -7.08 -11.42
CA ILE A 179 -8.27 -7.29 -11.44
C ILE A 179 -7.82 -8.58 -10.75
N ILE A 180 -8.70 -9.18 -9.95
CA ILE A 180 -8.43 -10.40 -9.17
C ILE A 180 -8.63 -11.63 -10.07
N THR A 181 -7.81 -11.73 -11.11
CA THR A 181 -7.79 -12.85 -12.08
C THR A 181 -6.98 -14.04 -11.59
N GLY A 182 -6.19 -13.85 -10.53
CA GLY A 182 -5.37 -14.86 -9.89
C GLY A 182 -4.47 -14.25 -8.81
N VAL A 183 -3.81 -15.11 -8.03
CA VAL A 183 -2.99 -14.69 -6.88
C VAL A 183 -1.87 -13.73 -7.27
N ASP A 184 -1.14 -14.01 -8.35
CA ASP A 184 0.01 -13.17 -8.73
C ASP A 184 -0.41 -11.80 -9.27
N ALA A 185 -1.49 -11.73 -10.05
CA ALA A 185 -2.03 -10.47 -10.55
C ALA A 185 -2.52 -9.59 -9.39
N ALA A 186 -3.35 -10.16 -8.50
CA ALA A 186 -3.86 -9.46 -7.32
C ALA A 186 -2.72 -9.00 -6.40
N MET A 187 -1.73 -9.88 -6.12
CA MET A 187 -0.59 -9.55 -5.28
C MET A 187 0.27 -8.42 -5.86
N ARG A 188 0.51 -8.40 -7.17
CA ARG A 188 1.23 -7.31 -7.83
C ARG A 188 0.46 -5.99 -7.78
N ALA A 189 -0.85 -6.02 -7.96
CA ALA A 189 -1.70 -4.84 -7.80
C ALA A 189 -1.63 -4.30 -6.37
N VAL A 190 -1.83 -5.16 -5.36
CA VAL A 190 -1.75 -4.75 -3.95
C VAL A 190 -0.36 -4.22 -3.58
N LEU A 191 0.72 -4.84 -4.07
CA LEU A 191 2.08 -4.33 -3.89
C LEU A 191 2.25 -2.92 -4.45
N HIS A 192 1.77 -2.69 -5.67
CA HIS A 192 1.86 -1.41 -6.37
C HIS A 192 1.09 -0.33 -5.61
N GLU A 193 -0.16 -0.62 -5.22
CA GLU A 193 -1.00 0.35 -4.52
C GLU A 193 -0.48 0.67 -3.11
N ILE A 194 0.03 -0.32 -2.36
CA ILE A 194 0.66 -0.05 -1.06
C ILE A 194 1.89 0.84 -1.22
N VAL A 195 2.69 0.70 -2.29
CA VAL A 195 3.89 1.53 -2.44
C VAL A 195 3.55 3.01 -2.67
N HIS A 196 2.43 3.31 -3.34
CA HIS A 196 1.91 4.66 -3.46
C HIS A 196 1.52 5.24 -2.09
N ILE A 197 0.86 4.46 -1.24
CA ILE A 197 0.54 4.86 0.14
C ILE A 197 1.81 5.15 0.95
N LEU A 198 2.87 4.37 0.74
CA LEU A 198 4.16 4.54 1.41
C LEU A 198 4.98 5.73 0.88
N GLY A 199 4.45 6.47 -0.09
CA GLY A 199 5.05 7.72 -0.59
C GLY A 199 5.79 7.60 -1.92
N PHE A 200 5.65 6.48 -2.64
CA PHE A 200 6.10 6.40 -4.02
C PHE A 200 5.17 7.21 -4.93
N ASP A 201 5.30 8.54 -4.89
CA ASP A 201 4.46 9.47 -5.63
C ASP A 201 5.33 10.56 -6.25
N TYR A 202 4.99 10.98 -7.48
CA TYR A 202 5.74 11.99 -8.20
C TYR A 202 5.81 13.32 -7.45
N ARG A 203 4.71 13.78 -6.84
CA ARG A 203 4.68 15.06 -6.14
C ARG A 203 5.55 15.03 -4.90
N ILE A 204 5.57 13.90 -4.19
CA ILE A 204 6.49 13.67 -3.06
C ILE A 204 7.94 13.65 -3.55
N MET A 205 8.26 12.90 -4.59
CA MET A 205 9.63 12.86 -5.13
C MET A 205 10.10 14.25 -5.61
N SER A 206 9.21 15.00 -6.24
CA SER A 206 9.48 16.36 -6.71
C SER A 206 9.71 17.33 -5.55
N SER A 207 8.87 17.30 -4.50
CA SER A 207 9.04 18.18 -3.33
C SER A 207 10.31 17.89 -2.52
N LEU A 208 10.79 16.65 -2.59
CA LEU A 208 12.06 16.22 -2.01
C LEU A 208 13.27 16.48 -2.93
N ASN A 209 13.08 17.18 -4.05
CA ASN A 209 14.11 17.46 -5.06
C ASN A 209 14.80 16.19 -5.58
N MET A 210 14.04 15.11 -5.74
CA MET A 210 14.54 13.81 -6.22
C MET A 210 14.43 13.64 -7.74
N THR A 211 13.86 14.61 -8.45
CA THR A 211 13.62 14.54 -9.89
C THR A 211 14.47 15.54 -10.68
N SER A 212 14.64 15.30 -11.98
CA SER A 212 15.32 16.21 -12.90
C SER A 212 14.77 16.09 -14.32
N GLN A 213 14.82 17.19 -15.06
CA GLN A 213 14.48 17.22 -16.48
C GLN A 213 15.72 16.98 -17.33
N ILE A 214 15.67 15.94 -18.17
CA ILE A 214 16.76 15.57 -19.08
C ILE A 214 16.33 15.86 -20.51
N PRO A 215 17.05 16.73 -21.25
CA PRO A 215 16.70 17.06 -22.61
C PRO A 215 17.05 15.95 -23.61
N ASN A 216 16.42 15.97 -24.78
CA ASN A 216 16.77 15.17 -25.96
C ASN A 216 16.81 13.64 -25.75
N VAL A 217 16.12 13.12 -24.74
CA VAL A 217 16.03 11.67 -24.52
C VAL A 217 15.12 11.06 -25.59
N ARG A 218 15.72 10.30 -26.52
CA ARG A 218 15.04 9.65 -27.65
C ARG A 218 14.20 10.64 -28.48
N GLY A 219 14.73 11.84 -28.72
CA GLY A 219 14.08 12.87 -29.54
C GLY A 219 12.98 13.66 -28.84
N LYS A 220 12.73 13.46 -27.55
CA LYS A 220 11.80 14.29 -26.77
C LYS A 220 12.49 15.58 -26.30
N PRO A 221 11.79 16.74 -26.27
CA PRO A 221 12.36 18.00 -25.78
C PRO A 221 12.98 17.87 -24.38
N PHE A 222 12.23 17.24 -23.46
CA PHE A 222 12.72 16.81 -22.15
C PHE A 222 11.91 15.61 -21.64
N VAL A 223 12.48 14.88 -20.69
CA VAL A 223 11.79 13.86 -19.86
C VAL A 223 12.12 14.10 -18.40
N GLU A 224 11.14 13.89 -17.53
CA GLU A 224 11.38 13.85 -16.09
C GLU A 224 11.95 12.49 -15.70
N VAL A 225 12.97 12.47 -14.86
CA VAL A 225 13.56 11.24 -14.30
C VAL A 225 13.72 11.38 -12.80
N VAL A 226 13.63 10.27 -12.06
CA VAL A 226 14.04 10.22 -10.66
C VAL A 226 15.56 10.12 -10.62
N SER A 227 16.21 11.21 -10.23
CA SER A 227 17.66 11.43 -10.33
C SER A 227 18.37 11.46 -8.98
N SER A 228 17.71 11.03 -7.90
CA SER A 228 18.31 10.89 -6.58
C SER A 228 19.59 10.03 -6.62
N PRO A 229 20.57 10.26 -5.71
CA PRO A 229 21.84 9.51 -5.73
C PRO A 229 21.65 7.99 -5.76
N LYS A 230 20.72 7.46 -4.97
CA LYS A 230 20.49 6.01 -4.88
C LYS A 230 19.79 5.46 -6.13
N THR A 231 18.83 6.19 -6.69
CA THR A 231 18.17 5.80 -7.95
C THR A 231 19.19 5.75 -9.08
N LYS A 232 20.06 6.76 -9.21
CA LYS A 232 21.14 6.75 -10.21
C LYS A 232 22.08 5.57 -10.04
N GLU A 233 22.55 5.31 -8.82
CA GLU A 233 23.40 4.15 -8.52
C GLU A 233 22.76 2.84 -9.01
N LYS A 234 21.49 2.60 -8.66
CA LYS A 234 20.79 1.36 -9.03
C LYS A 234 20.41 1.28 -10.50
N ALA A 235 20.00 2.38 -11.13
CA ALA A 235 19.72 2.42 -12.57
C ALA A 235 20.99 2.12 -13.39
N ARG A 236 22.11 2.75 -13.05
CA ARG A 236 23.40 2.52 -13.73
C ARG A 236 23.86 1.08 -13.61
N ALA A 237 23.72 0.48 -12.42
CA ALA A 237 24.05 -0.92 -12.19
C ALA A 237 23.13 -1.87 -12.96
N HIS A 238 21.81 -1.63 -12.93
CA HIS A 238 20.82 -2.50 -13.57
C HIS A 238 20.95 -2.52 -15.09
N TYR A 239 21.11 -1.34 -15.71
CA TYR A 239 21.23 -1.20 -17.17
C TYR A 239 22.67 -1.29 -17.68
N ASN A 240 23.65 -1.50 -16.79
CA ASN A 240 25.09 -1.47 -17.11
C ASN A 240 25.51 -0.22 -17.92
N CYS A 241 25.03 0.96 -17.47
CA CYS A 241 25.23 2.22 -18.16
C CYS A 241 25.66 3.30 -17.15
N SER A 242 26.95 3.62 -17.09
CA SER A 242 27.53 4.53 -16.09
C SER A 242 27.00 5.97 -16.18
N SER A 243 26.53 6.39 -17.36
CA SER A 243 25.98 7.71 -17.61
C SER A 243 24.47 7.82 -17.42
N ALA A 244 23.77 6.73 -17.05
CA ALA A 244 22.32 6.78 -16.85
C ALA A 244 21.95 7.90 -15.84
N PRO A 245 21.03 8.82 -16.21
CA PRO A 245 20.73 10.02 -15.41
C PRO A 245 19.78 9.75 -14.24
N GLY A 246 19.13 8.58 -14.23
CA GLY A 246 18.07 8.23 -13.28
C GLY A 246 17.22 7.09 -13.85
N MET A 247 16.02 6.95 -13.31
CA MET A 247 14.96 6.08 -13.82
C MET A 247 13.71 6.89 -14.12
#